data_AF-A0A1Q7N6A8-F1
#
_entry.id   AF-A0A1Q7N6A8-F1
#
_cell.length_a   1.000
_cell.length_b   1.000
_cell.length_c   1.000
_cell.angle_alpha   90.00
_cell.angle_beta   90.00
_cell.angle_gamma   90.00
#
_symmetry.space_group_name_H-M   'P 1'
#
loop_
_entity.id
_entity.type
_entity.pdbx_description
1 polymer ?
#
loop_
_entity_poly.entity_id
_entity_poly.type
_entity_poly.pdbx_seq_one_letter_code
_entity_poly.pdbx_strand_id
1 'polypeptide(L)'
;MNKYSKGLTRLQILGLTAAIVGVTIVAGTYQLHGQGGPPPQVGARAPSALEAQHQRLLPLFELAGVVYTDADETRGRFVIGVVDHDVEPLVHARARALGVPFQLVDVVETQPIVQVTTLQGYVRPVVGGLQIRFSQYLCSLSFNAVRNGVSGFVTASHCSDIQGAADGTQYYQPRNQVTDEHIGQEIADPGFFRCARGRKCRYSDANFSAGDSAVNFTLGGIAKTTTEPTNNGSLDIGGQFTIIGEESGVAGHTVNKVGRTSTRAFQAPTLSFSVRIS
;
A
#
# COMPACT_ATOMS: atom_id res chain seq x y z
N MET A 1 48.36 53.35 -19.13
CA MET A 1 47.16 53.85 -19.87
C MET A 1 45.93 53.39 -19.09
N ASN A 2 45.47 54.19 -18.11
CA ASN A 2 44.24 55.03 -18.17
C ASN A 2 42.97 54.21 -18.47
N LYS A 3 41.89 54.20 -17.66
CA LYS A 3 41.35 55.23 -16.77
C LYS A 3 40.38 54.62 -15.73
N TYR A 4 40.51 55.09 -14.48
CA TYR A 4 39.49 55.19 -13.44
C TYR A 4 38.29 56.07 -13.89
N SER A 5 37.10 55.90 -13.28
CA SER A 5 36.30 57.01 -12.69
C SER A 5 34.84 56.66 -12.32
N LYS A 6 34.53 56.80 -11.00
CA LYS A 6 33.38 57.50 -10.33
C LYS A 6 31.95 56.96 -10.53
N GLY A 7 31.03 57.04 -9.56
CA GLY A 7 31.07 57.68 -8.24
C GLY A 7 29.73 57.53 -7.49
N LEU A 8 29.81 57.62 -6.16
CA LEU A 8 28.71 57.85 -5.21
C LEU A 8 28.30 59.33 -5.24
N THR A 9 27.01 59.65 -5.07
CA THR A 9 26.57 60.87 -4.35
C THR A 9 25.10 60.82 -3.87
N ARG A 10 24.90 61.44 -2.70
CA ARG A 10 23.68 61.71 -1.90
C ARG A 10 22.69 62.69 -2.55
N LEU A 11 21.41 62.67 -2.13
CA LEU A 11 20.59 63.86 -1.78
C LEU A 11 19.22 63.44 -1.13
N GLN A 12 18.99 63.73 0.16
CA GLN A 12 18.10 64.77 0.77
C GLN A 12 16.60 64.41 0.86
N ILE A 13 16.04 64.19 2.07
CA ILE A 13 15.39 65.11 3.05
C ILE A 13 13.93 65.48 2.69
N LEU A 14 12.99 65.17 3.59
CA LEU A 14 11.76 65.91 4.03
C LEU A 14 10.86 64.89 4.77
N GLY A 15 10.27 65.08 5.96
CA GLY A 15 10.18 66.16 6.94
C GLY A 15 9.08 65.80 7.98
N LEU A 16 9.30 66.19 9.25
CA LEU A 16 8.36 66.52 10.35
C LEU A 16 7.03 65.72 10.53
N THR A 17 6.68 65.23 11.73
CA THR A 17 6.13 66.06 12.84
C THR A 17 5.97 65.21 14.13
N ALA A 18 6.03 65.89 15.28
CA ALA A 18 5.97 65.37 16.63
C ALA A 18 4.55 65.34 17.23
N ALA A 19 4.31 64.50 18.26
CA ALA A 19 3.48 64.83 19.42
C ALA A 19 3.70 63.84 20.58
N ILE A 20 4.12 64.35 21.73
CA ILE A 20 4.11 63.69 23.04
C ILE A 20 2.83 64.12 23.75
N VAL A 21 2.04 63.16 24.26
CA VAL A 21 1.08 63.39 25.35
C VAL A 21 1.16 62.18 26.28
N GLY A 22 1.56 62.42 27.53
CA GLY A 22 1.53 61.43 28.60
C GLY A 22 0.15 61.36 29.25
N VAL A 23 -0.23 60.16 29.71
CA VAL A 23 -1.29 59.97 30.70
C VAL A 23 -0.86 58.87 31.67
N THR A 24 -0.78 59.28 32.93
CA THR A 24 -0.55 58.51 34.15
C THR A 24 -1.79 57.67 34.48
N ILE A 25 -1.64 56.40 34.88
CA ILE A 25 -2.68 55.67 35.61
C ILE A 25 -2.10 55.06 36.89
N VAL A 26 -2.85 55.36 37.95
CA VAL A 26 -2.66 55.17 39.39
C VAL A 26 -2.53 53.70 39.80
N ALA A 27 -1.58 53.40 40.67
CA ALA A 27 -1.54 52.17 41.44
C ALA A 27 -2.61 52.22 42.54
N GLY A 28 -3.65 51.39 42.42
CA GLY A 28 -4.67 51.18 43.45
C GLY A 28 -4.56 49.77 44.01
N THR A 29 -4.14 49.65 45.27
CA THR A 29 -4.24 48.41 46.04
C THR A 29 -5.62 48.30 46.64
N TYR A 30 -6.40 47.31 46.20
CA TYR A 30 -7.60 46.85 46.91
C TYR A 30 -7.55 45.33 47.04
N GLN A 31 -7.35 44.86 48.27
CA GLN A 31 -7.67 43.49 48.67
C GLN A 31 -9.18 43.36 48.79
N LEU A 32 -9.76 42.31 48.20
CA LEU A 32 -11.08 41.81 48.56
C LEU A 32 -10.99 40.33 48.94
N HIS A 33 -11.50 40.05 50.13
CA HIS A 33 -11.67 38.73 50.72
C HIS A 33 -12.67 37.87 49.95
N GLY A 34 -12.28 36.62 49.68
CA GLY A 34 -13.05 35.37 49.81
C GLY A 34 -14.44 35.24 49.17
N GLN A 35 -14.53 34.38 48.16
CA GLN A 35 -15.54 33.31 48.10
C GLN A 35 -14.94 32.07 47.41
N GLY A 36 -15.12 30.90 48.02
CA GLY A 36 -14.64 29.62 47.49
C GLY A 36 -15.31 29.29 46.16
N GLY A 37 -14.51 29.30 45.10
CA GLY A 37 -14.92 28.76 43.81
C GLY A 37 -15.02 27.23 43.85
N PRO A 38 -15.88 26.61 43.03
CA PRO A 38 -15.92 25.16 42.88
C PRO A 38 -14.53 24.63 42.51
N PRO A 39 -14.18 23.39 42.90
CA PRO A 39 -12.88 22.81 42.56
C PRO A 39 -12.65 22.92 41.05
N PRO A 40 -11.41 23.20 40.61
CA PRO A 40 -11.11 23.37 39.20
C PRO A 40 -11.55 22.10 38.47
N GLN A 41 -12.61 22.23 37.67
CA GLN A 41 -12.90 21.31 36.58
C GLN A 41 -11.61 21.24 35.78
N VAL A 42 -11.03 20.04 35.66
CA VAL A 42 -9.83 19.79 34.85
C VAL A 42 -10.16 20.27 33.44
N GLY A 43 -9.72 21.50 33.14
CA GLY A 43 -10.20 22.24 31.99
C GLY A 43 -9.83 21.51 30.71
N ALA A 44 -10.80 21.43 29.79
CA ALA A 44 -10.56 21.01 28.42
C ALA A 44 -9.31 21.71 27.89
N ARG A 45 -8.26 20.92 27.64
CA ARG A 45 -6.99 21.42 27.15
C ARG A 45 -7.22 22.00 25.75
N ALA A 46 -6.60 23.13 25.42
CA ALA A 46 -6.68 23.66 24.06
C ALA A 46 -6.18 22.58 23.06
N PRO A 47 -6.82 22.38 21.89
CA PRO A 47 -6.48 21.30 20.95
C PRO A 47 -4.99 21.23 20.59
N SER A 48 -4.34 22.39 20.39
CA SER A 48 -2.89 22.47 20.12
C SER A 48 -2.00 21.97 21.26
N ALA A 49 -2.48 22.00 22.49
CA ALA A 49 -1.76 21.49 23.66
C ALA A 49 -1.96 19.98 23.87
N LEU A 50 -3.04 19.39 23.32
CA LEU A 50 -3.23 17.93 23.31
C LEU A 50 -2.34 17.28 22.24
N GLU A 51 -2.30 17.85 21.03
CA GLU A 51 -1.45 17.38 19.93
C GLU A 51 0.04 17.43 20.27
N ALA A 52 0.50 18.53 20.89
CA ALA A 52 1.89 18.63 21.36
C ALA A 52 2.24 17.61 22.44
N GLN A 53 1.24 17.10 23.18
CA GLN A 53 1.42 16.08 24.20
C GLN A 53 1.28 14.66 23.63
N HIS A 54 0.50 14.47 22.56
CA HIS A 54 0.36 13.20 21.84
C HIS A 54 1.69 12.68 21.30
N GLN A 55 2.57 13.58 20.83
CA GLN A 55 3.94 13.22 20.42
C GLN A 55 4.75 12.50 21.51
N ARG A 56 4.42 12.70 22.80
CA ARG A 56 5.07 11.99 23.91
C ARG A 56 4.67 10.53 24.01
N LEU A 57 3.58 10.14 23.36
CA LEU A 57 3.03 8.78 23.36
C LEU A 57 3.58 7.93 22.23
N LEU A 58 4.38 8.48 21.30
CA LEU A 58 5.05 7.69 20.25
C LEU A 58 5.86 6.49 20.79
N PRO A 59 6.56 6.56 21.94
CA PRO A 59 7.25 5.40 22.49
C PRO A 59 6.31 4.27 22.97
N LEU A 60 4.98 4.45 22.96
CA LEU A 60 4.04 3.34 23.17
C LEU A 60 4.10 2.30 22.04
N PHE A 61 4.55 2.68 20.83
CA PHE A 61 4.77 1.73 19.74
C PHE A 61 5.88 0.70 20.01
N GLU A 62 6.67 0.88 21.08
CA GLU A 62 7.64 -0.11 21.55
C GLU A 62 6.97 -1.28 22.30
N LEU A 63 5.72 -1.12 22.73
CA LEU A 63 4.96 -2.19 23.38
C LEU A 63 4.36 -3.11 22.32
N ALA A 64 4.65 -4.41 22.45
CA ALA A 64 4.01 -5.42 21.62
C ALA A 64 2.47 -5.35 21.81
N GLY A 65 1.74 -5.22 20.70
CA GLY A 65 0.29 -5.14 20.70
C GLY A 65 -0.31 -3.73 20.63
N VAL A 66 0.49 -2.65 20.67
CA VAL A 66 -0.01 -1.30 20.38
C VAL A 66 -0.08 -1.07 18.86
N VAL A 67 -1.22 -0.57 18.38
CA VAL A 67 -1.55 -0.41 16.95
C VAL A 67 -1.52 1.04 16.51
N TYR A 68 -2.17 1.93 17.27
CA TYR A 68 -2.16 3.37 17.00
C TYR A 68 -2.27 4.16 18.30
N THR A 69 -1.90 5.44 18.22
CA THR A 69 -2.16 6.43 19.26
C THR A 69 -2.85 7.62 18.60
N ASP A 70 -3.85 8.20 19.26
CA ASP A 70 -4.60 9.35 18.74
C ASP A 70 -4.91 10.36 19.85
N ALA A 71 -5.12 11.61 19.46
CA ALA A 71 -5.56 12.70 20.32
C ALA A 71 -7.03 12.99 20.02
N ASP A 72 -7.94 12.57 20.90
CA ASP A 72 -9.34 12.96 20.79
C ASP A 72 -9.53 14.34 21.42
N GLU A 73 -9.46 15.38 20.60
CA GLU A 73 -9.57 16.77 21.07
C GLU A 73 -11.00 17.14 21.47
N THR A 74 -11.99 16.38 21.00
CA THR A 74 -13.39 16.59 21.38
C THR A 74 -13.65 16.16 22.83
N ARG A 75 -12.99 15.07 23.26
CA ARG A 75 -13.09 14.53 24.63
C ARG A 75 -11.92 14.92 25.52
N GLY A 76 -10.87 15.53 24.97
CA GLY A 76 -9.65 15.88 25.68
C GLY A 76 -8.88 14.65 26.20
N ARG A 77 -8.90 13.56 25.42
CA ARG A 77 -8.33 12.25 25.79
C ARG A 77 -7.36 11.73 24.73
N PHE A 78 -6.49 10.82 25.12
CA PHE A 78 -5.69 10.03 24.20
C PHE A 78 -6.33 8.67 23.98
N VAL A 79 -6.46 8.24 22.74
CA VAL A 79 -7.01 6.93 22.38
C VAL A 79 -5.87 6.04 21.92
N ILE A 80 -5.71 4.88 22.54
CA ILE A 80 -4.66 3.92 22.21
C ILE A 80 -5.32 2.64 21.70
N GLY A 81 -5.13 2.35 20.41
CA GLY A 81 -5.57 1.09 19.84
C GLY A 81 -4.61 -0.04 20.20
N VAL A 82 -5.12 -1.14 20.74
CA VAL A 82 -4.35 -2.35 21.04
C VAL A 82 -4.95 -3.59 20.39
N VAL A 83 -4.13 -4.60 20.09
CA VAL A 83 -4.60 -5.87 19.50
C VAL A 83 -5.34 -6.74 20.52
N ASP A 84 -4.95 -6.65 21.79
CA ASP A 84 -5.54 -7.40 22.89
C ASP A 84 -5.65 -6.47 24.12
N HIS A 85 -6.79 -6.52 24.81
CA HIS A 85 -7.04 -5.71 25.99
C HIS A 85 -6.08 -6.02 27.16
N ASP A 86 -5.47 -7.21 27.18
CA ASP A 86 -4.47 -7.64 28.16
C ASP A 86 -3.21 -6.74 28.17
N VAL A 87 -2.98 -5.96 27.10
CA VAL A 87 -1.85 -5.01 26.98
C VAL A 87 -2.14 -3.69 27.74
N GLU A 88 -3.38 -3.41 28.13
CA GLU A 88 -3.79 -2.16 28.78
C GLU A 88 -2.95 -1.78 30.02
N PRO A 89 -2.65 -2.69 30.98
CA PRO A 89 -1.83 -2.34 32.14
C PRO A 89 -0.43 -1.85 31.75
N LEU A 90 0.15 -2.41 30.68
CA LEU A 90 1.47 -2.00 30.16
C LEU A 90 1.39 -0.63 29.49
N VAL A 91 0.32 -0.36 28.74
CA VAL A 91 0.06 0.96 28.14
C VAL A 91 -0.04 2.02 29.23
N HIS A 92 -0.84 1.80 30.27
CA HIS A 92 -0.99 2.77 31.37
C HIS A 92 0.31 3.00 32.14
N ALA A 93 1.10 1.93 32.37
CA ALA A 93 2.41 2.05 33.02
C ALA A 93 3.39 2.86 32.18
N ARG A 94 3.46 2.60 30.86
CA ARG A 94 4.35 3.32 29.94
C ARG A 94 3.90 4.76 29.72
N ALA A 95 2.61 5.02 29.55
CA ALA A 95 2.04 6.36 29.44
C ALA A 95 2.35 7.20 30.69
N ARG A 96 2.25 6.60 31.88
CA ARG A 96 2.62 7.26 33.14
C ARG A 96 4.11 7.62 33.17
N ALA A 97 4.99 6.71 32.73
CA ALA A 97 6.43 6.98 32.62
C ALA A 97 6.74 8.11 31.63
N LEU A 98 5.88 8.33 30.63
CA LEU A 98 5.96 9.41 29.64
C LEU A 98 5.28 10.71 30.12
N GLY A 99 4.80 10.74 31.37
CA GLY A 99 4.16 11.92 31.96
C GLY A 99 2.70 12.12 31.54
N VAL A 100 2.04 11.08 31.05
CA VAL A 100 0.61 11.09 30.71
C VAL A 100 -0.18 10.33 31.77
N PRO A 101 -1.11 10.98 32.50
CA PRO A 101 -1.92 10.31 33.52
C PRO A 101 -2.93 9.35 32.87
N PHE A 102 -3.13 8.19 33.49
CA PHE A 102 -4.00 7.13 32.96
C PHE A 102 -5.45 7.57 32.77
N GLN A 103 -5.93 8.55 33.55
CA GLN A 103 -7.28 9.10 33.44
C GLN A 103 -7.55 9.82 32.12
N LEU A 104 -6.49 10.16 31.38
CA LEU A 104 -6.56 10.76 30.04
C LEU A 104 -6.36 9.74 28.93
N VAL A 105 -6.18 8.46 29.23
CA VAL A 105 -5.88 7.41 28.25
C VAL A 105 -7.06 6.45 28.17
N ASP A 106 -7.70 6.39 27.01
CA ASP A 106 -8.67 5.36 26.69
C ASP A 106 -7.96 4.28 25.87
N VAL A 107 -7.97 3.03 26.33
CA VAL A 107 -7.46 1.88 25.57
C VAL A 107 -8.63 1.21 24.88
N VAL A 108 -8.51 0.99 23.58
CA VAL A 108 -9.54 0.36 22.77
C VAL A 108 -8.94 -0.83 22.03
N GLU A 109 -9.66 -1.95 22.05
CA GLU A 109 -9.28 -3.11 21.24
C GLU A 109 -9.54 -2.79 19.76
N THR A 110 -8.54 -3.04 18.91
CA THR A 110 -8.57 -2.77 17.48
C THR A 110 -7.88 -3.88 16.71
N GLN A 111 -8.21 -4.00 15.43
CA GLN A 111 -7.55 -4.98 14.56
C GLN A 111 -6.08 -4.57 14.32
N PRO A 112 -5.16 -5.55 14.24
CA PRO A 112 -3.76 -5.27 13.96
C PRO A 112 -3.60 -4.61 12.58
N ILE A 113 -2.65 -3.68 12.45
CA ILE A 113 -2.23 -3.18 11.14
C ILE A 113 -1.53 -4.30 10.39
N VAL A 114 -2.17 -4.82 9.34
CA VAL A 114 -1.58 -5.78 8.42
C VAL A 114 -1.27 -5.08 7.10
N GLN A 115 -0.05 -5.27 6.57
CA GLN A 115 0.21 -4.91 5.18
C GLN A 115 -0.58 -5.87 4.28
N VAL A 116 -1.73 -5.42 3.80
CA VAL A 116 -2.50 -6.18 2.83
C VAL A 116 -1.86 -5.98 1.47
N THR A 117 -1.04 -6.94 1.05
CA THR A 117 -0.63 -7.02 -0.35
C THR A 117 -1.81 -7.59 -1.14
N THR A 118 -2.30 -6.88 -2.14
CA THR A 118 -3.39 -7.39 -2.98
C THR A 118 -2.86 -7.91 -4.31
N LEU A 119 -3.67 -8.68 -5.04
CA LEU A 119 -3.38 -9.07 -6.42
C LEU A 119 -3.12 -7.86 -7.34
N GLN A 120 -3.54 -6.65 -6.94
CA GLN A 120 -3.36 -5.41 -7.70
C GLN A 120 -2.19 -4.56 -7.20
N GLY A 121 -1.54 -4.94 -6.09
CA GLY A 121 -0.43 -4.21 -5.50
C GLY A 121 0.89 -4.49 -6.20
N TYR A 122 1.93 -3.70 -5.91
CA TYR A 122 3.29 -3.98 -6.35
C TYR A 122 3.87 -5.15 -5.53
N VAL A 123 4.08 -6.31 -6.17
CA VAL A 123 4.49 -7.54 -5.48
C VAL A 123 5.79 -8.06 -6.08
N ARG A 124 6.81 -8.27 -5.24
CA ARG A 124 8.09 -8.87 -5.61
C ARG A 124 8.52 -9.90 -4.56
N PRO A 125 9.11 -11.06 -4.95
CA PRO A 125 9.23 -11.54 -6.33
C PRO A 125 7.87 -11.74 -7.00
N VAL A 126 7.81 -11.59 -8.32
CA VAL A 126 6.56 -11.73 -9.08
C VAL A 126 6.08 -13.18 -8.99
N VAL A 127 4.80 -13.39 -8.71
CA VAL A 127 4.12 -14.69 -8.64
C VAL A 127 2.89 -14.72 -9.57
N GLY A 128 2.37 -15.92 -9.85
CA GLY A 128 1.08 -16.14 -10.50
C GLY A 128 -0.09 -15.46 -9.79
N GLY A 129 -1.13 -15.14 -10.55
CA GLY A 129 -2.37 -14.51 -10.07
C GLY A 129 -2.36 -12.99 -9.98
N LEU A 130 -1.18 -12.36 -10.04
CA LEU A 130 -1.06 -10.90 -9.96
C LEU A 130 -1.64 -10.20 -11.19
N GLN A 131 -2.18 -9.00 -10.99
CA GLN A 131 -2.59 -8.10 -12.05
C GLN A 131 -1.38 -7.68 -12.87
N ILE A 132 -1.53 -7.69 -14.19
CA ILE A 132 -0.58 -7.10 -15.13
C ILE A 132 -1.30 -6.11 -16.03
N ARG A 133 -0.56 -5.13 -16.53
CA ARG A 133 -0.99 -4.24 -17.59
C ARG A 133 -0.21 -4.53 -18.86
N PHE A 134 -0.92 -4.45 -19.98
CA PHE A 134 -0.34 -4.32 -21.31
C PHE A 134 -1.15 -3.24 -22.04
N SER A 135 -0.48 -2.38 -22.80
CA SER A 135 -1.17 -1.28 -23.51
C SER A 135 -2.17 -0.53 -22.59
N GLN A 136 -3.44 -0.45 -22.97
CA GLN A 136 -4.51 0.16 -22.17
C GLN A 136 -5.34 -0.83 -21.34
N TYR A 137 -4.96 -2.12 -21.31
CA TYR A 137 -5.75 -3.20 -20.73
C TYR A 137 -5.07 -3.82 -19.51
N LEU A 138 -5.88 -4.50 -18.71
CA LEU A 138 -5.44 -5.15 -17.49
C LEU A 138 -5.84 -6.61 -17.52
N CYS A 139 -4.88 -7.47 -17.24
CA CYS A 139 -5.03 -8.91 -17.20
C CYS A 139 -4.45 -9.48 -15.91
N SER A 140 -4.41 -10.81 -15.82
CA SER A 140 -3.75 -11.51 -14.73
C SER A 140 -2.60 -12.35 -15.29
N LEU A 141 -1.45 -12.30 -14.63
CA LEU A 141 -0.37 -13.25 -14.84
C LEU A 141 -0.84 -14.61 -14.37
N SER A 142 -0.71 -15.66 -15.19
CA SER A 142 -1.16 -16.99 -14.79
C SER A 142 -0.14 -17.66 -13.87
N PHE A 143 1.05 -17.95 -14.38
CA PHE A 143 2.13 -18.53 -13.59
C PHE A 143 3.49 -18.23 -14.23
N ASN A 144 4.55 -18.29 -13.43
CA ASN A 144 5.92 -18.18 -13.90
C ASN A 144 6.41 -19.53 -14.43
N ALA A 145 7.16 -19.50 -15.53
CA ALA A 145 7.66 -20.70 -16.19
C ALA A 145 9.01 -20.44 -16.87
N VAL A 146 9.66 -21.53 -17.27
CA VAL A 146 10.88 -21.48 -18.08
C VAL A 146 10.59 -22.12 -19.44
N ARG A 147 10.82 -21.39 -20.53
CA ARG A 147 10.67 -21.90 -21.91
C ARG A 147 12.01 -21.82 -22.62
N ASN A 148 12.55 -22.97 -23.06
CA ASN A 148 13.83 -23.05 -23.77
C ASN A 148 14.98 -22.32 -23.03
N GLY A 149 15.02 -22.44 -21.70
CA GLY A 149 16.01 -21.76 -20.85
C GLY A 149 15.72 -20.30 -20.54
N VAL A 150 14.67 -19.70 -21.10
CA VAL A 150 14.24 -18.32 -20.81
C VAL A 150 13.25 -18.34 -19.65
N SER A 151 13.60 -17.67 -18.55
CA SER A 151 12.69 -17.44 -17.43
C SER A 151 11.68 -16.36 -17.78
N GLY A 152 10.43 -16.56 -17.38
CA GLY A 152 9.37 -15.62 -17.66
C GLY A 152 8.04 -16.08 -17.11
N PHE A 153 6.96 -15.71 -17.78
CA PHE A 153 5.62 -16.01 -17.31
C PHE A 153 4.66 -16.28 -18.46
N VAL A 154 3.58 -16.98 -18.12
CA VAL A 154 2.46 -17.27 -19.00
C VAL A 154 1.30 -16.33 -18.64
N THR A 155 0.69 -15.73 -19.66
CA THR A 155 -0.61 -15.06 -19.55
C THR A 155 -1.52 -15.54 -20.68
N ALA A 156 -2.78 -15.09 -20.67
CA ALA A 156 -3.67 -15.40 -21.76
C ALA A 156 -3.21 -14.68 -23.04
N SER A 157 -3.34 -15.34 -24.19
CA SER A 157 -2.91 -14.73 -25.45
C SER A 157 -3.83 -13.61 -25.92
N HIS A 158 -5.10 -13.57 -25.49
CA HIS A 158 -5.90 -12.35 -25.68
C HIS A 158 -5.43 -11.17 -24.81
N CYS A 159 -4.46 -11.38 -23.92
CA CYS A 159 -3.80 -10.32 -23.17
C CYS A 159 -2.53 -9.80 -23.87
N SER A 160 -2.43 -9.94 -25.19
CA SER A 160 -1.45 -9.25 -26.03
C SER A 160 -2.15 -8.25 -26.97
N ASP A 161 -1.38 -7.38 -27.63
CA ASP A 161 -1.92 -6.45 -28.63
C ASP A 161 -2.46 -7.21 -29.86
N ILE A 162 -1.88 -8.34 -30.20
CA ILE A 162 -2.28 -9.25 -31.28
C ILE A 162 -2.42 -10.69 -30.75
N GLN A 163 -3.66 -11.10 -30.50
CA GLN A 163 -3.94 -12.47 -30.10
C GLN A 163 -3.50 -13.48 -31.17
N GLY A 164 -2.76 -14.52 -30.75
CA GLY A 164 -2.32 -15.63 -31.59
C GLY A 164 -1.12 -15.27 -32.47
N ALA A 165 -0.31 -14.29 -32.06
CA ALA A 165 0.94 -13.96 -32.73
C ALA A 165 1.89 -13.32 -31.71
N ALA A 166 3.16 -13.74 -31.72
CA ALA A 166 4.17 -13.07 -30.92
C ALA A 166 4.45 -11.68 -31.53
N ASP A 167 4.03 -10.63 -30.83
CA ASP A 167 4.10 -9.25 -31.30
C ASP A 167 5.03 -8.36 -30.46
N GLY A 168 5.59 -8.92 -29.39
CA GLY A 168 6.48 -8.19 -28.50
C GLY A 168 5.76 -7.28 -27.52
N THR A 169 4.47 -7.55 -27.21
CA THR A 169 3.69 -6.85 -26.19
C THR A 169 4.50 -6.70 -24.89
N GLN A 170 4.54 -5.48 -24.35
CA GLN A 170 5.20 -5.17 -23.07
C GLN A 170 4.23 -5.32 -21.90
N TYR A 171 4.71 -5.92 -20.82
CA TYR A 171 3.91 -6.18 -19.61
C TYR A 171 4.47 -5.47 -18.39
N TYR A 172 3.57 -4.94 -17.58
CA TYR A 172 3.88 -4.16 -16.38
C TYR A 172 3.10 -4.67 -15.19
N GLN A 173 3.69 -4.58 -14.00
CA GLN A 173 3.11 -4.99 -12.73
C GLN A 173 3.43 -3.93 -11.67
N PRO A 174 2.40 -3.33 -11.02
CA PRO A 174 0.97 -3.65 -11.15
C PRO A 174 0.18 -2.93 -12.26
N ARG A 175 0.55 -1.71 -12.68
CA ARG A 175 -0.32 -0.88 -13.54
C ARG A 175 0.38 0.24 -14.33
N ASN A 176 1.41 0.88 -13.83
CA ASN A 176 2.04 1.99 -14.53
C ASN A 176 2.99 1.47 -15.61
N GLN A 177 2.95 2.08 -16.79
CA GLN A 177 3.86 1.72 -17.89
C GLN A 177 5.18 2.47 -17.75
N VAL A 178 5.87 2.23 -16.64
CA VAL A 178 7.16 2.83 -16.26
C VAL A 178 8.20 1.74 -16.06
N THR A 179 9.49 2.10 -16.11
CA THR A 179 10.61 1.16 -16.03
C THR A 179 10.54 0.27 -14.79
N ASP A 180 10.25 0.82 -13.62
CA ASP A 180 10.24 0.07 -12.34
C ASP A 180 9.13 -0.98 -12.23
N GLU A 181 8.09 -0.85 -13.07
CA GLU A 181 6.97 -1.78 -13.14
C GLU A 181 7.04 -2.71 -14.34
N HIS A 182 7.96 -2.48 -15.29
CA HIS A 182 8.16 -3.39 -16.40
C HIS A 182 8.61 -4.76 -15.89
N ILE A 183 7.92 -5.82 -16.32
CA ILE A 183 8.24 -7.19 -15.90
C ILE A 183 8.60 -8.11 -17.07
N GLY A 184 8.36 -7.71 -18.32
CA GLY A 184 8.75 -8.56 -19.44
C GLY A 184 8.02 -8.27 -20.75
N GLN A 185 8.43 -9.02 -21.77
CA GLN A 185 7.98 -8.87 -23.14
C GLN A 185 7.49 -10.21 -23.69
N GLU A 186 6.39 -10.20 -24.44
CA GLU A 186 5.93 -11.38 -25.17
C GLU A 186 6.99 -11.88 -26.17
N ILE A 187 7.28 -13.18 -26.15
CA ILE A 187 8.20 -13.81 -27.11
C ILE A 187 7.63 -15.04 -27.81
N ALA A 188 6.48 -15.55 -27.36
CA ALA A 188 5.85 -16.70 -28.00
C ALA A 188 4.33 -16.69 -27.80
N ASP A 189 3.60 -16.74 -28.91
CA ASP A 189 2.16 -16.95 -28.91
C ASP A 189 1.78 -17.85 -30.11
N PRO A 190 1.38 -19.10 -29.87
CA PRO A 190 1.00 -20.01 -30.94
C PRO A 190 -0.21 -19.52 -31.73
N GLY A 191 -0.05 -19.46 -33.05
CA GLY A 191 -1.11 -19.00 -33.94
C GLY A 191 -2.31 -19.92 -34.07
N PHE A 192 -3.38 -19.36 -34.61
CA PHE A 192 -4.61 -20.10 -34.90
C PHE A 192 -4.41 -21.11 -36.03
N PHE A 193 -5.06 -22.26 -35.91
CA PHE A 193 -5.20 -23.24 -36.99
C PHE A 193 -6.67 -23.43 -37.39
N ARG A 194 -6.90 -23.96 -38.59
CA ARG A 194 -8.26 -24.32 -39.04
C ARG A 194 -8.68 -25.64 -38.40
N CYS A 195 -9.86 -25.65 -37.80
CA CYS A 195 -10.49 -26.84 -37.24
C CYS A 195 -11.87 -27.11 -37.87
N ALA A 196 -12.59 -28.10 -37.34
CA ALA A 196 -13.89 -28.52 -37.86
C ALA A 196 -14.81 -27.33 -38.19
N ARG A 197 -15.46 -27.41 -39.36
CA ARG A 197 -16.32 -26.36 -39.94
C ARG A 197 -15.58 -25.06 -40.29
N GLY A 198 -14.28 -25.14 -40.58
CA GLY A 198 -13.48 -24.00 -41.05
C GLY A 198 -13.26 -22.92 -40.00
N ARG A 199 -13.56 -23.20 -38.72
CA ARG A 199 -13.39 -22.27 -37.61
C ARG A 199 -11.90 -22.07 -37.30
N LYS A 200 -11.57 -20.91 -36.75
CA LYS A 200 -10.25 -20.66 -36.15
C LYS A 200 -10.23 -21.30 -34.77
N CYS A 201 -9.30 -22.22 -34.56
CA CYS A 201 -9.07 -22.89 -33.30
C CYS A 201 -7.64 -22.67 -32.82
N ARG A 202 -7.46 -22.93 -31.53
CA ARG A 202 -6.17 -23.01 -30.86
C ARG A 202 -6.28 -24.03 -29.72
N TYR A 203 -5.17 -24.66 -29.36
CA TYR A 203 -5.15 -25.64 -28.28
C TYR A 203 -5.28 -25.00 -26.90
N SER A 204 -4.67 -23.83 -26.71
CA SER A 204 -4.74 -23.07 -25.47
C SER A 204 -4.70 -21.58 -25.77
N ASP A 205 -5.45 -20.80 -25.00
CA ASP A 205 -5.40 -19.34 -25.00
C ASP A 205 -4.28 -18.87 -24.08
N ALA A 206 -3.03 -19.06 -24.52
CA ALA A 206 -1.83 -18.78 -23.74
C ALA A 206 -0.73 -18.22 -24.64
N ASN A 207 -0.05 -17.19 -24.13
CA ASN A 207 1.23 -16.73 -24.65
C ASN A 207 2.30 -16.85 -23.55
N PHE A 208 3.56 -16.68 -23.93
CA PHE A 208 4.69 -16.66 -23.02
C PHE A 208 5.50 -15.38 -23.24
N SER A 209 5.84 -14.75 -22.11
CA SER A 209 6.64 -13.54 -22.06
C SER A 209 7.97 -13.83 -21.37
N ALA A 210 9.06 -13.41 -21.99
CA ALA A 210 10.37 -13.38 -21.35
C ALA A 210 10.34 -12.36 -20.21
N GLY A 211 10.77 -12.80 -19.02
CA GLY A 211 10.89 -11.92 -17.87
C GLY A 211 12.03 -10.93 -18.05
N ASP A 212 11.84 -9.71 -17.55
CA ASP A 212 12.93 -8.75 -17.45
C ASP A 212 14.02 -9.27 -16.49
N SER A 213 15.28 -9.18 -16.90
CA SER A 213 16.44 -9.64 -16.13
C SER A 213 16.60 -8.96 -14.77
N ALA A 214 16.05 -7.74 -14.60
CA ALA A 214 16.08 -7.01 -13.34
C ALA A 214 14.98 -7.46 -12.36
N VAL A 215 14.06 -8.32 -12.78
CA VAL A 215 12.88 -8.72 -12.01
C VAL A 215 13.01 -10.16 -11.51
N ASN A 216 12.85 -10.33 -10.21
CA ASN A 216 12.81 -11.66 -9.60
C ASN A 216 11.42 -12.30 -9.77
N PHE A 217 11.40 -13.55 -10.20
CA PHE A 217 10.20 -14.38 -10.35
C PHE A 217 10.28 -15.59 -9.43
N THR A 218 9.17 -15.94 -8.77
CA THR A 218 9.06 -17.20 -8.03
C THR A 218 8.51 -18.28 -8.96
N LEU A 219 9.36 -19.19 -9.43
CA LEU A 219 8.94 -20.30 -10.28
C LEU A 219 7.92 -21.19 -9.56
N GLY A 220 6.81 -21.51 -10.25
CA GLY A 220 5.74 -22.33 -9.68
C GLY A 220 4.94 -21.66 -8.55
N GLY A 221 5.24 -20.41 -8.18
CA GLY A 221 4.51 -19.67 -7.15
C GLY A 221 3.29 -18.97 -7.69
N ILE A 222 2.16 -19.09 -6.99
CA ILE A 222 0.89 -18.40 -7.31
C ILE A 222 0.33 -17.79 -6.03
N ALA A 223 -0.08 -16.52 -6.06
CA ALA A 223 -0.73 -15.89 -4.92
C ALA A 223 -1.96 -16.69 -4.44
N LYS A 224 -2.16 -16.78 -3.14
CA LYS A 224 -3.37 -17.35 -2.53
C LYS A 224 -4.09 -16.25 -1.79
N THR A 225 -5.38 -16.08 -2.06
CA THR A 225 -6.17 -15.03 -1.40
C THR A 225 -6.69 -15.47 -0.03
N THR A 226 -6.99 -14.51 0.84
CA THR A 226 -7.33 -14.72 2.26
C THR A 226 -8.62 -15.51 2.52
N THR A 227 -9.46 -15.72 1.52
CA THR A 227 -10.83 -16.24 1.70
C THR A 227 -11.09 -17.55 0.96
N GLU A 228 -10.03 -18.24 0.51
CA GLU A 228 -10.13 -19.60 0.00
C GLU A 228 -10.70 -20.57 1.06
N PRO A 229 -11.61 -21.50 0.70
CA PRO A 229 -12.12 -21.82 -0.65
C PRO A 229 -13.40 -21.07 -1.06
N THR A 230 -13.88 -20.13 -0.23
CA THR A 230 -15.06 -19.34 -0.53
C THR A 230 -14.73 -18.22 -1.52
N ASN A 231 -15.03 -18.45 -2.80
CA ASN A 231 -14.93 -17.46 -3.89
C ASN A 231 -15.81 -16.21 -3.61
N ASN A 232 -15.38 -15.33 -2.73
CA ASN A 232 -16.08 -14.09 -2.37
C ASN A 232 -15.50 -12.85 -3.08
N GLY A 233 -14.52 -13.04 -3.97
CA GLY A 233 -13.87 -11.96 -4.71
C GLY A 233 -12.72 -11.27 -3.96
N SER A 234 -12.19 -11.86 -2.88
CA SER A 234 -11.01 -11.31 -2.19
C SER A 234 -9.83 -11.13 -3.16
N LEU A 235 -9.19 -9.98 -3.06
CA LEU A 235 -7.94 -9.67 -3.73
C LEU A 235 -6.76 -9.70 -2.77
N ASP A 236 -7.00 -9.89 -1.47
CA ASP A 236 -6.00 -9.81 -0.43
C ASP A 236 -5.19 -11.09 -0.41
N ILE A 237 -3.87 -10.99 -0.52
CA ILE A 237 -2.97 -12.15 -0.53
C ILE A 237 -2.75 -12.61 0.92
N GLY A 238 -3.17 -13.84 1.22
CA GLY A 238 -2.98 -14.51 2.50
C GLY A 238 -1.96 -15.65 2.46
N GLY A 239 -1.36 -15.92 1.30
CA GLY A 239 -0.34 -16.96 1.15
C GLY A 239 0.03 -17.22 -0.31
N GLN A 240 0.53 -18.43 -0.59
CA GLN A 240 0.94 -18.84 -1.92
C GLN A 240 0.62 -20.33 -2.17
N PHE A 241 0.19 -20.68 -3.38
CA PHE A 241 0.17 -22.05 -3.90
C PHE A 241 1.48 -22.36 -4.64
N THR A 242 1.81 -23.65 -4.72
CA THR A 242 2.97 -24.16 -5.45
C THR A 242 2.52 -25.11 -6.55
N ILE A 243 2.98 -24.88 -7.78
CA ILE A 243 2.85 -25.83 -8.89
C ILE A 243 3.80 -27.00 -8.62
N ILE A 244 3.23 -28.21 -8.52
CA ILE A 244 3.99 -29.44 -8.22
C ILE A 244 4.08 -30.41 -9.40
N GLY A 245 3.53 -30.07 -10.57
CA GLY A 245 3.68 -30.87 -11.78
C GLY A 245 2.74 -30.48 -12.92
N GLU A 246 2.55 -31.42 -13.87
CA GLU A 246 1.62 -31.29 -15.02
C GLU A 246 0.59 -32.45 -15.15
N GLU A 247 -0.66 -32.18 -15.54
CA GLU A 247 -1.72 -33.17 -15.84
C GLU A 247 -2.47 -32.78 -17.13
N SER A 248 -3.11 -33.75 -17.78
CA SER A 248 -4.07 -33.54 -18.86
C SER A 248 -5.33 -32.81 -18.36
N GLY A 249 -5.88 -31.91 -19.18
CA GLY A 249 -7.12 -31.21 -18.83
C GLY A 249 -8.27 -32.18 -18.55
N VAL A 250 -8.79 -32.15 -17.32
CA VAL A 250 -9.93 -32.96 -16.87
C VAL A 250 -11.20 -32.10 -16.77
N ALA A 251 -12.34 -32.69 -17.17
CA ALA A 251 -13.65 -32.08 -17.01
C ALA A 251 -14.32 -32.55 -15.71
N GLY A 252 -15.25 -31.75 -15.17
CA GLY A 252 -16.04 -32.13 -13.99
C GLY A 252 -15.35 -31.98 -12.63
N HIS A 253 -14.15 -31.38 -12.60
CA HIS A 253 -13.43 -31.10 -11.36
C HIS A 253 -13.67 -29.68 -10.87
N THR A 254 -13.65 -29.51 -9.55
CA THR A 254 -13.63 -28.19 -8.91
C THR A 254 -12.21 -27.64 -8.94
N VAL A 255 -12.08 -26.38 -9.33
CA VAL A 255 -10.81 -25.67 -9.47
C VAL A 255 -10.93 -24.27 -8.89
N ASN A 256 -9.88 -23.82 -8.20
CA ASN A 256 -9.71 -22.45 -7.75
C ASN A 256 -9.31 -21.57 -8.94
N LYS A 257 -9.60 -20.28 -8.92
CA LYS A 257 -9.09 -19.32 -9.91
C LYS A 257 -8.58 -18.12 -9.14
N VAL A 258 -7.30 -17.81 -9.27
CA VAL A 258 -6.69 -16.66 -8.57
C VAL A 258 -6.33 -15.62 -9.60
N GLY A 259 -6.97 -14.46 -9.59
CA GLY A 259 -6.75 -13.43 -10.60
C GLY A 259 -7.59 -12.18 -10.35
N ARG A 260 -7.24 -11.08 -11.04
CA ARG A 260 -7.99 -9.82 -10.95
C ARG A 260 -9.29 -9.81 -11.75
N THR A 261 -9.27 -10.37 -12.96
CA THR A 261 -10.42 -10.37 -13.89
C THR A 261 -10.72 -11.79 -14.36
N SER A 262 -9.70 -12.47 -14.85
CA SER A 262 -9.78 -13.85 -15.29
C SER A 262 -8.41 -14.50 -15.22
N THR A 263 -8.29 -15.55 -14.42
CA THR A 263 -7.22 -16.53 -14.58
C THR A 263 -7.78 -17.88 -14.97
N ARG A 264 -6.95 -18.66 -15.68
CA ARG A 264 -7.22 -20.08 -15.83
C ARG A 264 -7.09 -20.77 -14.48
N ALA A 265 -7.94 -21.77 -14.31
CA ALA A 265 -8.07 -22.64 -13.17
C ALA A 265 -6.74 -23.12 -12.55
N PHE A 266 -6.60 -22.91 -11.25
CA PHE A 266 -5.78 -23.68 -10.31
C PHE A 266 -6.57 -24.87 -9.79
N GLN A 267 -6.21 -26.08 -10.20
CA GLN A 267 -6.68 -27.30 -9.55
C GLN A 267 -5.79 -27.58 -8.34
N ALA A 268 -6.35 -27.64 -7.13
CA ALA A 268 -5.66 -28.13 -5.92
C ALA A 268 -6.68 -28.73 -4.94
N PRO A 269 -6.33 -29.77 -4.16
CA PRO A 269 -5.01 -30.38 -4.01
C PRO A 269 -4.84 -31.63 -4.89
N THR A 270 -3.58 -31.93 -5.22
CA THR A 270 -3.10 -32.91 -6.20
C THR A 270 -3.52 -32.63 -7.65
N LEU A 271 -2.50 -32.32 -8.45
CA LEU A 271 -2.45 -32.30 -9.92
C LEU A 271 -2.51 -30.90 -10.59
N SER A 272 -1.34 -30.27 -10.71
CA SER A 272 -0.52 -30.27 -11.93
C SER A 272 -1.14 -29.80 -13.29
N PHE A 273 -0.56 -28.79 -13.96
CA PHE A 273 -1.01 -28.27 -15.28
C PHE A 273 0.03 -28.48 -16.40
N SER A 274 -0.34 -29.08 -17.54
CA SER A 274 0.53 -29.12 -18.73
C SER A 274 0.26 -27.95 -19.67
N VAL A 275 1.24 -27.06 -19.83
CA VAL A 275 1.30 -26.16 -20.99
C VAL A 275 2.51 -26.54 -21.84
N ARG A 276 2.30 -27.41 -22.84
CA ARG A 276 3.21 -27.48 -23.98
C ARG A 276 3.07 -26.21 -24.80
N ILE A 277 3.94 -25.23 -24.56
CA ILE A 277 4.22 -24.16 -25.52
C ILE A 277 5.37 -24.65 -26.40
N SER A 278 5.08 -25.64 -27.26
CA SER A 278 5.99 -26.00 -28.36
C SER A 278 6.04 -24.86 -29.36
#